data_AF-A0A956DE04-F1
#
_entry.id   AF-A0A956DE04-F1
#
_cell.length_a   1.000
_cell.length_b   1.000
_cell.length_c   1.000
_cell.angle_alpha   90.00
_cell.angle_beta   90.00
_cell.angle_gamma   90.00
#
_symmetry.space_group_name_H-M   'P 1'
#
loop_
_entity.id
_entity.type
_entity.pdbx_description
1 polymer ?
#
loop_
_entity_poly.entity_id
_entity_poly.type
_entity_poly.pdbx_seq_one_letter_code
_entity_poly.pdbx_strand_id
1 'polypeptide(L)'
;MAGELDASSWATGLRVPRILWAALLGSCVVYAGLVASGMLVAGREEPIVLDVSMALVFVAGAIASGVASFVVPKILLTQALANATPPKIEEREDPSGQALFRDASARTAFFADPPAVRRLFLLRFHTALILSLALSEAVAIFGLAGHVAGMLPMPVALAFIGVGMLLQVLRFPHPARCEAICERTWGARWPAE
;
A
#
# COMPACT_ATOMS: atom_id res chain seq x y z
N MET A 1 32.61 15.05 10.02
CA MET A 1 31.67 15.42 8.95
C MET A 1 30.75 14.24 8.70
N ALA A 2 29.69 14.14 9.51
CA ALA A 2 28.60 13.22 9.22
C ALA A 2 27.79 13.87 8.11
N GLY A 3 27.69 13.22 6.95
CA GLY A 3 26.81 13.68 5.88
C GLY A 3 25.40 13.77 6.44
N GLU A 4 24.80 14.96 6.39
CA GLU A 4 23.37 15.13 6.59
C GLU A 4 22.68 14.13 5.67
N LEU A 5 22.17 13.06 6.27
CA LEU A 5 21.26 12.15 5.58
C LEU A 5 20.14 13.03 5.08
N ASP A 6 20.06 13.18 3.76
CA ASP A 6 19.10 14.03 3.12
C ASP A 6 17.69 13.51 3.42
N ALA A 7 17.16 14.00 4.53
CA ALA A 7 15.83 13.73 5.06
C ALA A 7 14.74 14.32 4.16
N SER A 8 15.14 14.99 3.07
CA SER A 8 14.26 15.46 2.01
C SER A 8 14.04 14.44 0.90
N SER A 9 14.86 13.38 0.80
CA SER A 9 14.72 12.39 -0.28
C SER A 9 13.64 11.34 0.03
N TRP A 10 12.90 10.92 -1.00
CA TRP A 10 11.97 9.78 -0.89
C TRP A 10 12.67 8.50 -0.42
N ALA A 11 13.96 8.34 -0.76
CA ALA A 11 14.76 7.19 -0.36
C ALA A 11 14.85 7.06 1.17
N THR A 12 14.96 8.18 1.90
CA THR A 12 14.98 8.19 3.37
C THR A 12 13.57 8.08 3.94
N GLY A 13 12.63 8.86 3.41
CA GLY A 13 11.25 8.92 3.93
C GLY A 13 10.45 7.62 3.76
N LEU A 14 10.76 6.80 2.76
CA LEU A 14 10.08 5.53 2.49
C LEU A 14 10.74 4.33 3.17
N ARG A 15 11.85 4.49 3.92
CA ARG A 15 12.51 3.35 4.60
C ARG A 15 11.57 2.65 5.57
N VAL A 16 10.94 3.41 6.47
CA VAL A 16 10.01 2.87 7.47
C VAL A 16 8.81 2.16 6.81
N PRO A 17 8.10 2.78 5.85
CA PRO A 17 7.07 2.10 5.06
C PRO A 17 7.52 0.78 4.42
N ARG A 18 8.74 0.74 3.86
CA ARG A 18 9.30 -0.47 3.22
C ARG A 18 9.61 -1.56 4.23
N ILE A 19 10.13 -1.21 5.39
CA ILE A 19 10.39 -2.17 6.47
C ILE A 19 9.07 -2.77 6.97
N LEU A 20 8.06 -1.94 7.21
CA LEU A 20 6.73 -2.41 7.62
C LEU A 20 6.09 -3.31 6.55
N TRP A 21 6.18 -2.91 5.28
CA TRP A 21 5.75 -3.73 4.15
C TRP A 21 6.47 -5.08 4.11
N ALA A 22 7.80 -5.10 4.25
CA ALA A 22 8.58 -6.33 4.21
C ALA A 22 8.25 -7.25 5.40
N ALA A 23 8.02 -6.67 6.59
CA ALA A 23 7.65 -7.42 7.79
C ALA A 23 6.29 -8.11 7.63
N LEU A 24 5.27 -7.40 7.13
CA LEU A 24 3.92 -7.94 6.89
C LEU A 24 3.86 -8.92 5.70
N LEU A 25 4.75 -8.75 4.72
CA LEU A 25 4.89 -9.76 3.67
C LEU A 25 5.58 -11.01 4.23
N GLY A 26 6.58 -10.82 5.09
CA GLY A 26 7.28 -11.88 5.80
C GLY A 26 6.36 -12.71 6.70
N SER A 27 5.42 -12.10 7.42
CA SER A 27 4.41 -12.85 8.19
C SER A 27 3.58 -13.77 7.30
N CYS A 28 3.17 -13.31 6.11
CA CYS A 28 2.46 -14.15 5.15
C CYS A 28 3.30 -15.33 4.65
N VAL A 29 4.61 -15.14 4.45
CA VAL A 29 5.55 -16.24 4.12
C VAL A 29 5.59 -17.25 5.27
N VAL A 30 5.62 -16.80 6.52
CA VAL A 30 5.55 -17.68 7.69
C VAL A 30 4.24 -18.45 7.70
N TYR A 31 3.09 -17.81 7.43
CA TYR A 31 1.80 -18.51 7.34
C TYR A 31 1.80 -19.59 6.26
N ALA A 32 2.33 -19.29 5.08
CA ALA A 32 2.47 -20.26 4.00
C ALA A 32 3.35 -21.44 4.42
N GLY A 33 4.48 -21.18 5.08
CA GLY A 33 5.38 -22.21 5.61
C GLY A 33 4.72 -23.09 6.68
N LEU A 34 3.95 -22.50 7.59
CA LEU A 34 3.22 -23.23 8.64
C LEU A 34 2.14 -24.15 8.05
N VAL A 35 1.40 -23.68 7.03
CA VAL A 35 0.41 -24.48 6.31
C VAL A 35 1.10 -25.59 5.49
N ALA A 36 2.12 -25.25 4.71
CA ALA A 36 2.81 -26.19 3.83
C ALA A 36 3.60 -27.27 4.58
N SER A 37 4.12 -26.97 5.76
CA SER A 37 4.83 -27.95 6.60
C SER A 37 3.91 -28.93 7.32
N GLY A 38 2.59 -28.67 7.36
CA GLY A 38 1.64 -29.46 8.13
C GLY A 38 1.78 -29.31 9.65
N MET A 39 2.67 -28.43 10.14
CA MET A 39 2.89 -28.22 11.58
C MET A 39 1.62 -27.83 12.33
N LEU A 40 0.71 -27.11 11.66
CA LEU A 40 -0.54 -26.62 12.25
C LEU A 40 -1.57 -27.71 12.52
N VAL A 41 -1.39 -28.90 11.94
CA VAL A 41 -2.36 -30.01 11.99
C VAL A 41 -1.70 -31.31 12.43
N ALA A 42 -0.44 -31.24 12.88
CA ALA A 42 0.28 -32.36 13.46
C ALA A 42 -0.46 -32.88 14.71
N GLY A 43 -0.79 -34.18 14.71
CA GLY A 43 -1.54 -34.80 15.80
C GLY A 43 -3.05 -34.70 15.71
N ARG A 44 -3.60 -34.17 14.59
CA ARG A 44 -5.04 -34.22 14.34
C ARG A 44 -5.46 -35.62 13.88
N GLU A 45 -6.49 -36.18 14.53
CA GLU A 45 -7.05 -37.49 14.17
C GLU A 45 -8.03 -37.38 12.98
N GLU A 46 -8.79 -36.29 12.91
CA GLU A 46 -9.77 -36.05 11.86
C GLU A 46 -9.13 -35.49 10.58
N PRO A 47 -9.50 -36.00 9.40
CA PRO A 47 -9.02 -35.46 8.14
C PRO A 47 -9.57 -34.05 7.90
N ILE A 48 -8.75 -33.19 7.29
CA ILE A 48 -9.19 -31.86 6.85
C ILE A 48 -10.09 -32.06 5.63
N VAL A 49 -11.36 -31.72 5.77
CA VAL A 49 -12.36 -31.80 4.70
C VAL A 49 -12.79 -30.39 4.32
N LEU A 50 -13.03 -30.18 3.03
CA LEU A 50 -13.57 -28.91 2.56
C LEU A 50 -15.02 -28.76 3.03
N ASP A 51 -15.24 -27.89 4.01
CA ASP A 51 -16.58 -27.42 4.35
C ASP A 51 -16.97 -26.29 3.40
N VAL A 52 -17.88 -26.58 2.47
CA VAL A 52 -18.32 -25.64 1.44
C VAL A 52 -18.98 -24.40 2.04
N SER A 53 -19.76 -24.56 3.12
CA SER A 53 -20.48 -23.45 3.75
C SER A 53 -19.49 -22.47 4.38
N MET A 54 -18.52 -22.99 5.13
CA MET A 54 -17.48 -22.16 5.74
C MET A 54 -16.51 -21.60 4.71
N ALA A 55 -16.18 -22.36 3.66
CA ALA A 55 -15.38 -21.86 2.55
C ALA A 55 -16.02 -20.64 1.88
N LEU A 56 -17.34 -20.64 1.65
CA LEU A 56 -18.06 -19.50 1.10
C LEU A 56 -18.01 -18.28 2.03
N VAL A 57 -18.11 -18.47 3.35
CA VAL A 57 -17.96 -17.38 4.34
C VAL A 57 -16.56 -16.78 4.27
N PHE A 58 -15.51 -17.60 4.24
CA PHE A 58 -14.14 -17.12 4.11
C PHE A 58 -13.89 -16.42 2.77
N VAL A 59 -14.42 -16.94 1.67
CA VAL A 59 -14.33 -16.29 0.34
C VAL A 59 -15.02 -14.93 0.39
N ALA A 60 -16.23 -14.83 0.94
CA ALA A 60 -16.94 -13.56 1.05
C ALA A 60 -16.15 -12.54 1.91
N GLY A 61 -15.62 -12.98 3.05
CA GLY A 61 -14.75 -12.17 3.91
C GLY A 61 -13.48 -11.72 3.19
N ALA A 62 -12.81 -12.61 2.46
CA ALA A 62 -11.62 -12.30 1.69
C ALA A 62 -11.89 -11.30 0.56
N ILE A 63 -13.01 -11.44 -0.16
CA ILE A 63 -13.41 -10.46 -1.18
C ILE A 63 -13.70 -9.11 -0.54
N ALA A 64 -14.45 -9.07 0.55
CA ALA A 64 -14.77 -7.84 1.25
C ALA A 64 -13.50 -7.13 1.76
N SER A 65 -12.60 -7.85 2.44
CA SER A 65 -11.31 -7.31 2.88
C SER A 65 -10.42 -6.90 1.71
N GLY A 66 -10.39 -7.70 0.64
CA GLY A 66 -9.67 -7.40 -0.59
C GLY A 66 -10.12 -6.08 -1.22
N VAL A 67 -11.44 -5.86 -1.37
CA VAL A 67 -11.98 -4.60 -1.88
C VAL A 67 -11.69 -3.44 -0.91
N ALA A 68 -11.97 -3.63 0.39
CA ALA A 68 -11.74 -2.62 1.41
C ALA A 68 -10.27 -2.17 1.47
N SER A 69 -9.33 -3.09 1.23
CA SER A 69 -7.89 -2.82 1.22
C SER A 69 -7.45 -1.81 0.15
N PHE A 70 -8.27 -1.53 -0.87
CA PHE A 70 -8.02 -0.48 -1.87
C PHE A 70 -8.87 0.76 -1.61
N VAL A 71 -10.15 0.56 -1.31
CA VAL A 71 -11.12 1.66 -1.21
C VAL A 71 -10.86 2.51 0.03
N VAL A 72 -10.75 1.89 1.22
CA VAL A 72 -10.66 2.62 2.49
C VAL A 72 -9.37 3.43 2.57
N PRO A 73 -8.18 2.87 2.29
CA PRO A 73 -6.93 3.64 2.30
C PRO A 73 -6.92 4.82 1.32
N LYS A 74 -7.51 4.64 0.13
CA LYS A 74 -7.61 5.70 -0.88
C LYS A 74 -8.45 6.86 -0.38
N ILE A 75 -9.62 6.56 0.20
CA ILE A 75 -10.52 7.58 0.75
C ILE A 75 -9.82 8.33 1.89
N LEU A 76 -9.25 7.59 2.85
CA LEU A 76 -8.56 8.18 4.00
C LEU A 76 -7.38 9.06 3.59
N LEU A 77 -6.55 8.60 2.66
CA LEU A 77 -5.41 9.38 2.18
C LEU A 77 -5.90 10.66 1.47
N THR A 78 -6.89 10.53 0.58
CA THR A 78 -7.42 11.69 -0.17
C THR A 78 -8.01 12.72 0.79
N GLN A 79 -8.79 12.29 1.78
CA GLN A 79 -9.34 13.17 2.82
C GLN A 79 -8.24 13.79 3.69
N ALA A 80 -7.24 13.00 4.08
CA ALA A 80 -6.13 13.48 4.87
C ALA A 80 -5.28 14.52 4.14
N LEU A 81 -5.12 14.41 2.82
CA LEU A 81 -4.40 15.40 2.02
C LEU A 81 -5.26 16.65 1.75
N ALA A 82 -6.57 16.48 1.51
CA ALA A 82 -7.50 17.59 1.32
C ALA A 82 -7.63 18.47 2.58
N ASN A 83 -7.57 17.85 3.76
CA ASN A 83 -7.62 18.55 5.05
C ASN A 83 -6.26 19.06 5.53
N ALA A 84 -5.18 18.87 4.75
CA ALA A 84 -3.88 19.40 5.09
C ALA A 84 -3.76 20.87 4.64
N THR A 85 -2.93 21.65 5.34
CA THR A 85 -2.56 22.99 4.86
C THR A 85 -1.98 22.84 3.45
N PRO A 86 -2.54 23.53 2.44
CA PRO A 86 -2.08 23.38 1.07
C PRO A 86 -0.61 23.80 0.98
N PRO A 87 0.21 23.02 0.26
CA PRO A 87 1.61 23.37 0.09
C PRO A 87 1.74 24.67 -0.71
N LYS A 88 2.86 25.37 -0.52
CA LYS A 88 3.16 26.55 -1.33
C LYS A 88 3.42 26.10 -2.77
N ILE A 89 2.66 26.66 -3.71
CA ILE A 89 2.76 26.39 -5.15
C ILE A 89 3.25 27.66 -5.83
N GLU A 90 4.23 27.51 -6.71
CA GLU A 90 4.80 28.59 -7.53
C GLU A 90 4.52 28.30 -9.00
N GLU A 91 3.94 29.25 -9.71
CA GLU A 91 3.86 29.19 -11.17
C GLU A 91 5.22 29.57 -11.77
N ARG A 92 5.77 28.71 -12.61
CA ARG A 92 6.96 28.99 -13.41
C ARG A 92 6.63 28.89 -14.88
N GLU A 93 7.32 29.67 -15.70
CA GLU A 93 7.25 29.49 -17.14
C GLU A 93 7.76 28.10 -17.50
N ASP A 94 6.98 27.40 -18.32
CA ASP A 94 7.29 26.08 -18.84
C ASP A 94 8.00 26.26 -20.19
N PRO A 95 9.33 26.08 -20.24
CA PRO A 95 10.07 26.22 -21.50
C PRO A 95 9.70 25.15 -22.53
N SER A 96 8.99 24.08 -22.12
CA SER A 96 8.47 23.03 -23.00
C SER A 96 6.99 23.20 -23.35
N GLY A 97 6.29 24.13 -22.72
CA GLY A 97 4.87 24.36 -22.93
C GLY A 97 4.61 25.16 -24.20
N GLN A 98 3.76 24.63 -25.09
CA GLN A 98 3.29 25.39 -26.24
C GLN A 98 2.29 26.45 -25.76
N ALA A 99 2.66 27.71 -25.88
CA ALA A 99 1.72 28.79 -25.67
C ALA A 99 0.68 28.83 -26.79
N LEU A 100 -0.60 28.89 -26.41
CA LEU A 100 -1.71 29.06 -27.35
C LEU A 100 -1.72 30.44 -28.01
N PHE A 101 -1.06 31.42 -27.40
CA PHE A 101 -0.95 32.79 -27.89
C PHE A 101 0.51 33.20 -27.99
N ARG A 102 0.83 33.96 -29.04
CA ARG A 102 2.19 34.41 -29.37
C ARG A 102 2.90 35.18 -28.25
N ASP A 103 2.15 35.83 -27.37
CA ASP A 103 2.67 36.67 -26.27
C ASP A 103 2.42 36.07 -24.86
N ALA A 104 1.87 34.86 -24.77
CA ALA A 104 1.72 34.16 -23.51
C ALA A 104 2.90 33.18 -23.33
N SER A 105 3.50 33.10 -22.15
CA SER A 105 4.33 31.95 -21.78
C SER A 105 3.42 30.89 -21.16
N ALA A 106 3.58 29.63 -21.57
CA ALA A 106 2.89 28.53 -20.87
C ALA A 106 3.40 28.51 -19.42
N ARG A 107 2.49 28.54 -18.45
CA ARG A 107 2.83 28.50 -17.03
C ARG A 107 2.43 27.16 -16.44
N THR A 108 3.34 26.54 -15.72
CA THR A 108 3.10 25.29 -15.02
C THR A 108 3.30 25.50 -13.52
N ALA A 109 2.39 24.98 -12.72
CA ALA A 109 2.45 25.04 -11.26
C ALA A 109 3.47 24.04 -10.73
N PHE A 110 4.37 24.47 -9.85
CA PHE A 110 5.39 23.65 -9.20
C PHE A 110 5.31 23.77 -7.69
N PHE A 111 5.72 22.71 -6.98
CA PHE A 111 5.89 22.79 -5.53
C PHE A 111 7.08 23.69 -5.17
N ALA A 112 6.83 24.75 -4.39
CA ALA A 112 7.87 25.70 -4.00
C ALA A 112 8.86 25.11 -2.98
N ASP A 113 8.38 24.22 -2.11
CA ASP A 113 9.17 23.49 -1.11
C ASP A 113 8.90 21.97 -1.22
N PRO A 114 9.57 21.27 -2.16
CA PRO A 114 9.42 19.83 -2.33
C PRO A 114 9.70 19.03 -1.04
N PRO A 115 10.75 19.32 -0.25
CA PRO A 115 10.98 18.66 1.04
C PRO A 115 9.79 18.74 2.00
N ALA A 116 9.16 19.91 2.15
CA ALA A 116 8.00 20.07 3.03
C ALA A 116 6.79 19.26 2.53
N VAL A 117 6.54 19.23 1.21
CA VAL A 117 5.47 18.43 0.60
C VAL A 117 5.68 16.94 0.87
N ARG A 118 6.91 16.43 0.70
CA ARG A 118 7.27 15.03 0.98
C ARG A 118 6.98 14.68 2.43
N ARG A 119 7.41 15.51 3.39
CA ARG A 119 7.15 15.30 4.82
C ARG A 119 5.66 15.29 5.15
N LEU A 120 4.91 16.25 4.63
CA LEU A 120 3.46 16.34 4.81
C LEU A 120 2.75 15.08 4.28
N PHE A 121 3.11 14.66 3.06
CA PHE A 121 2.54 13.46 2.46
C PHE A 121 2.87 12.21 3.29
N LEU A 122 4.14 12.01 3.66
CA LEU A 122 4.58 10.84 4.41
C LEU A 122 3.85 10.71 5.74
N LEU A 123 3.63 11.80 6.49
CA LEU A 123 2.88 11.78 7.74
C LEU A 123 1.47 11.21 7.59
N ARG A 124 0.81 11.45 6.45
CA ARG A 124 -0.56 10.98 6.18
C ARG A 124 -0.59 9.64 5.46
N PHE A 125 0.45 9.32 4.69
CA PHE A 125 0.57 8.09 3.94
C PHE A 125 0.72 6.84 4.82
N HIS A 126 1.41 6.94 5.96
CA HIS A 126 1.67 5.79 6.85
C HIS A 126 0.38 5.09 7.29
N THR A 127 -0.62 5.85 7.77
CA THR A 127 -1.88 5.28 8.24
C THR A 127 -2.63 4.55 7.14
N ALA A 128 -2.73 5.16 5.96
CA ALA A 128 -3.38 4.55 4.80
C ALA A 128 -2.63 3.27 4.37
N LEU A 129 -1.29 3.30 4.36
CA LEU A 129 -0.49 2.14 3.99
C LEU A 129 -0.70 0.99 4.98
N ILE A 130 -0.56 1.23 6.29
CA ILE A 130 -0.71 0.19 7.32
C ILE A 130 -2.09 -0.46 7.19
N LEU A 131 -3.15 0.34 7.05
CA LEU A 131 -4.50 -0.19 6.89
C LEU A 131 -4.65 -1.04 5.61
N SER A 132 -4.03 -0.61 4.51
CA SER A 132 -4.04 -1.35 3.24
C SER A 132 -3.32 -2.70 3.35
N LEU A 133 -2.23 -2.76 4.13
CA LEU A 133 -1.46 -3.99 4.34
C LEU A 133 -2.20 -4.93 5.29
N ALA A 134 -2.73 -4.42 6.41
CA ALA A 134 -3.50 -5.21 7.36
C ALA A 134 -4.76 -5.84 6.72
N LEU A 135 -5.48 -5.10 5.88
CA LEU A 135 -6.64 -5.64 5.15
C LEU A 135 -6.23 -6.68 4.08
N SER A 136 -5.05 -6.53 3.49
CA SER A 136 -4.50 -7.54 2.57
C SER A 136 -4.07 -8.81 3.32
N GLU A 137 -3.46 -8.65 4.50
CA GLU A 137 -3.08 -9.75 5.38
C GLU A 137 -4.30 -10.50 5.93
N ALA A 138 -5.41 -9.81 6.21
CA ALA A 138 -6.65 -10.46 6.62
C ALA A 138 -7.12 -11.56 5.64
N VAL A 139 -6.88 -11.36 4.32
CA VAL A 139 -7.15 -12.39 3.30
C VAL A 139 -6.31 -13.65 3.54
N ALA A 140 -5.02 -13.48 3.85
CA ALA A 140 -4.14 -14.60 4.18
C ALA A 140 -4.56 -15.29 5.50
N ILE A 141 -4.97 -14.49 6.49
CA ILE A 141 -5.44 -14.99 7.78
C ILE A 141 -6.71 -15.84 7.63
N PHE A 142 -7.64 -15.51 6.73
CA PHE A 142 -8.80 -16.38 6.47
C PHE A 142 -8.38 -17.77 5.96
N GLY A 143 -7.39 -17.83 5.07
CA GLY A 143 -6.81 -19.10 4.61
C GLY A 143 -6.16 -19.90 5.74
N LEU A 144 -5.33 -19.23 6.54
CA LEU A 144 -4.67 -19.83 7.71
C LEU A 144 -5.69 -20.35 8.73
N ALA A 145 -6.66 -19.51 9.12
CA ALA A 145 -7.66 -19.84 10.12
C ALA A 145 -8.57 -20.99 9.66
N GLY A 146 -9.01 -20.97 8.40
CA GLY A 146 -9.81 -22.06 7.84
C GLY A 146 -9.05 -23.39 7.79
N HIS A 147 -7.73 -23.34 7.55
CA HIS A 147 -6.89 -24.53 7.58
C HIS A 147 -6.72 -25.09 9.00
N VAL A 148 -6.40 -24.24 9.97
CA VAL A 148 -6.26 -24.61 11.39
C VAL A 148 -7.58 -25.19 11.91
N ALA A 149 -8.71 -24.57 11.55
CA ALA A 149 -10.03 -25.06 11.91
C ALA A 149 -10.37 -26.42 11.27
N GLY A 150 -9.63 -26.86 10.25
CA GLY A 150 -9.87 -28.11 9.52
C GLY A 150 -10.98 -28.02 8.47
N MET A 151 -11.37 -26.79 8.12
CA MET A 151 -12.44 -26.50 7.16
C MET A 151 -11.92 -26.28 5.73
N LEU A 152 -10.64 -25.93 5.59
CA LEU A 152 -10.00 -25.67 4.31
C LEU A 152 -8.80 -26.60 4.07
N PRO A 153 -8.80 -27.37 2.97
CA PRO A 153 -7.64 -28.17 2.61
C PRO A 153 -6.46 -27.27 2.22
N MET A 154 -5.24 -27.81 2.37
CA MET A 154 -3.99 -27.07 2.19
C MET A 154 -3.93 -26.25 0.89
N PRO A 155 -4.30 -26.77 -0.31
CA PRO A 155 -4.21 -25.98 -1.54
C PRO A 155 -5.09 -24.73 -1.53
N VAL A 156 -6.27 -24.82 -0.92
CA VAL A 156 -7.21 -23.69 -0.81
C VAL A 156 -6.67 -22.66 0.17
N ALA A 157 -6.19 -23.10 1.32
CA ALA A 157 -5.57 -22.20 2.30
C ALA A 157 -4.36 -21.43 1.73
N LEU A 158 -3.48 -22.13 0.99
CA LEU A 158 -2.35 -21.51 0.31
C LEU A 158 -2.78 -20.52 -0.78
N ALA A 159 -3.90 -20.77 -1.49
CA ALA A 159 -4.43 -19.82 -2.46
C ALA A 159 -4.84 -18.50 -1.80
N PHE A 160 -5.51 -18.54 -0.65
CA PHE A 160 -5.86 -17.34 0.13
C PHE A 160 -4.61 -16.57 0.58
N ILE A 161 -3.61 -17.27 1.11
CA ILE A 161 -2.34 -16.67 1.52
C ILE A 161 -1.63 -16.03 0.32
N GLY A 162 -1.57 -16.73 -0.81
CA GLY A 162 -0.99 -16.24 -2.05
C GLY A 162 -1.68 -14.98 -2.58
N VAL A 163 -3.01 -14.91 -2.51
CA VAL A 163 -3.77 -13.70 -2.86
C VAL A 163 -3.43 -12.56 -1.91
N GLY A 164 -3.39 -12.80 -0.59
CA GLY A 164 -2.97 -11.80 0.39
C GLY A 164 -1.57 -11.25 0.13
N MET A 165 -0.60 -12.14 -0.17
CA MET A 165 0.76 -11.76 -0.56
C MET A 165 0.79 -10.93 -1.85
N LEU A 166 0.06 -11.35 -2.89
CA LEU A 166 -0.02 -10.62 -4.14
C LEU A 166 -0.56 -9.20 -3.92
N LEU A 167 -1.63 -9.07 -3.12
CA LEU A 167 -2.20 -7.78 -2.74
C LEU A 167 -1.17 -6.90 -2.01
N GLN A 168 -0.36 -7.46 -1.11
CA GLN A 168 0.72 -6.71 -0.47
C GLN A 168 1.82 -6.30 -1.44
N VAL A 169 2.25 -7.18 -2.35
CA VAL A 169 3.28 -6.88 -3.36
C VAL A 169 2.89 -5.70 -4.24
N LEU A 170 1.63 -5.65 -4.69
CA LEU A 170 1.10 -4.54 -5.50
C LEU A 170 1.14 -3.17 -4.77
N ARG A 171 1.30 -3.18 -3.45
CA ARG A 171 1.31 -1.99 -2.57
C ARG A 171 2.71 -1.53 -2.17
N PHE A 172 3.76 -2.06 -2.80
CA PHE A 172 5.11 -1.60 -2.52
C PHE A 172 5.22 -0.06 -2.62
N PRO A 173 5.77 0.61 -1.59
CA PRO A 173 5.85 2.07 -1.54
C PRO A 173 6.95 2.60 -2.48
N HIS A 174 6.53 2.98 -3.70
CA HIS A 174 7.39 3.50 -4.75
C HIS A 174 7.35 5.05 -4.81
N PRO A 175 8.50 5.74 -4.92
CA PRO A 175 8.58 7.21 -4.99
C PRO A 175 7.68 7.80 -6.07
N ALA A 176 7.81 7.32 -7.31
CA ALA A 176 7.01 7.80 -8.45
C ALA A 176 5.48 7.69 -8.22
N ARG A 177 5.02 6.68 -7.46
CA ARG A 177 3.60 6.55 -7.13
C ARG A 177 3.17 7.61 -6.11
N CYS A 178 4.00 7.89 -5.11
CA CYS A 178 3.76 8.94 -4.13
C CYS A 178 3.73 10.32 -4.80
N GLU A 179 4.70 10.59 -5.67
CA GLU A 179 4.78 11.82 -6.45
C GLU A 179 3.53 12.04 -7.28
N ALA A 180 3.12 11.04 -8.08
CA ALA A 180 1.92 11.11 -8.91
C ALA A 180 0.63 11.27 -8.09
N ILE A 181 0.60 10.86 -6.81
CA ILE A 181 -0.55 11.16 -5.93
C ILE A 181 -0.53 12.63 -5.55
N CYS A 182 0.61 13.16 -5.09
CA CYS A 182 0.75 14.58 -4.74
C CYS A 182 0.38 15.50 -5.92
N GLU A 183 0.88 15.19 -7.12
CA GLU A 183 0.60 15.99 -8.32
C GLU A 183 -0.89 15.99 -8.68
N ARG A 184 -1.55 14.84 -8.58
CA ARG A 184 -3.00 14.74 -8.84
C ARG A 184 -3.84 15.44 -7.77
N THR A 185 -3.39 15.45 -6.52
CA THR A 185 -4.14 16.06 -5.42
C THR A 185 -4.04 17.58 -5.41
N TRP A 186 -2.84 18.13 -5.67
CA TRP A 186 -2.62 19.58 -5.57
C TRP A 186 -2.44 20.28 -6.92
N GLY A 187 -2.46 19.56 -8.04
CA GLY A 187 -2.38 20.14 -9.38
C GLY A 187 -1.04 20.81 -9.71
N ALA A 188 0.02 20.48 -8.98
CA ALA A 188 1.37 21.01 -9.15
C ALA A 188 2.37 19.89 -9.43
N ARG A 189 3.41 20.18 -10.23
CA ARG A 189 4.47 19.23 -10.59
C ARG A 189 5.66 19.30 -9.64
N TRP A 190 6.40 18.20 -9.57
CA TRP A 190 7.72 18.22 -8.94
C TRP A 190 8.72 19.01 -9.81
N PRO A 191 9.58 19.85 -9.23
CA PRO A 191 10.67 20.48 -9.98
C PRO A 191 11.64 19.40 -10.48
N ALA A 192 12.22 19.60 -11.66
CA ALA A 192 13.30 18.75 -12.15
C ALA A 192 14.50 18.89 -11.21
N GLU A 193 14.99 17.76 -10.68
CA GLU A 193 16.23 17.67 -9.90
C GLU A 193 17.46 17.71 -10.82
#